data_AF-A0A972LWA4-F1
#
_entry.id   AF-A0A972LWA4-F1
#
_cell.length_a   1.000
_cell.length_b   1.000
_cell.length_c   1.000
_cell.angle_alpha   90.00
_cell.angle_beta   90.00
_cell.angle_gamma   90.00
#
_symmetry.space_group_name_H-M   'P 1'
#
loop_
_entity.id
_entity.type
_entity.pdbx_description
1 polymer ?
#
loop_
_entity_poly.entity_id
_entity_poly.type
_entity_poly.pdbx_seq_one_letter_code
_entity_poly.pdbx_strand_id
1 'polypeptide(L)'
;GTDTNETGTYHYLATDQVRFYAIDAEQLSAHAGGGGYGWGNWRDGAEPEPLPLDQVPALVLSEILRDVDLFVGVASVGNDPNWQDGGPEGQHRDYWHDYSFGDLSVTAKTRREILERLVPRLKIAERCSFDEKFLIVRGDRRTYKIHLGSSNILMEPNDQYLCIVPGRGAGPGDKIFLPFEGDQRLAVILSKAFMLADDKKIKDATILSQIGE
;
A
#
# COMPACT_ATOMS: atom_id res chain seq x y z
N GLY A 1 4.66 2.25 -25.59
CA GLY A 1 4.28 3.05 -24.42
C GLY A 1 5.31 4.14 -24.27
N THR A 2 4.87 5.36 -23.98
CA THR A 2 5.70 6.58 -23.84
C THR A 2 6.37 6.71 -22.45
N ASP A 3 6.18 5.73 -21.57
CA ASP A 3 6.60 5.78 -20.16
C ASP A 3 7.94 5.07 -19.88
N THR A 4 8.96 5.36 -20.68
CA THR A 4 10.32 4.84 -20.48
C THR A 4 11.32 5.97 -20.32
N ASN A 5 12.30 5.82 -19.43
CA ASN A 5 13.40 6.76 -19.28
C ASN A 5 14.36 6.69 -20.48
N GLU A 6 15.39 7.55 -20.51
CA GLU A 6 16.41 7.60 -21.58
C GLU A 6 17.16 6.28 -21.79
N THR A 7 17.11 5.36 -20.81
CA THR A 7 17.71 4.02 -20.88
C THR A 7 16.73 2.91 -21.27
N GLY A 8 15.47 3.24 -21.57
CA GLY A 8 14.42 2.27 -21.91
C GLY A 8 13.82 1.55 -20.69
N THR A 9 14.11 2.01 -19.47
CA THR A 9 13.51 1.45 -18.25
C THR A 9 12.14 2.08 -18.04
N TYR A 10 11.11 1.24 -17.86
CA TYR A 10 9.75 1.70 -17.59
C TYR A 10 9.69 2.46 -16.26
N HIS A 11 9.05 3.64 -16.26
CA HIS A 11 8.89 4.47 -15.06
C HIS A 11 7.89 3.88 -14.07
N TYR A 12 6.90 3.14 -14.56
CA TYR A 12 5.92 2.41 -13.76
C TYR A 12 5.39 1.20 -14.57
N LEU A 13 4.89 0.19 -13.87
CA LEU A 13 4.14 -0.92 -14.46
C LEU A 13 2.64 -0.63 -14.32
N ALA A 14 1.96 -0.42 -15.44
CA ALA A 14 0.51 -0.43 -15.48
C ALA A 14 0.03 -1.84 -15.83
N THR A 15 -0.49 -2.59 -14.85
CA THR A 15 -1.21 -3.83 -15.14
C THR A 15 -2.63 -3.47 -15.53
N ASP A 16 -2.88 -3.30 -16.83
CA ASP A 16 -4.20 -2.90 -17.33
C ASP A 16 -5.25 -4.01 -17.10
N GLN A 17 -4.84 -5.29 -17.07
CA GLN A 17 -5.79 -6.42 -17.04
C GLN A 17 -5.26 -7.63 -16.27
N VAL A 18 -6.11 -8.22 -15.43
CA VAL A 18 -5.95 -9.59 -14.89
C VAL A 18 -6.80 -10.53 -15.76
N ARG A 19 -6.18 -11.59 -16.30
CA ARG A 19 -6.85 -12.60 -17.14
C ARG A 19 -6.68 -13.98 -16.52
N PHE A 20 -7.74 -14.77 -16.54
CA PHE A 20 -7.75 -16.15 -16.04
C PHE A 20 -7.71 -17.10 -17.23
N TYR A 21 -6.89 -18.14 -17.14
CA TYR A 21 -6.83 -19.22 -18.14
C TYR A 21 -6.94 -20.56 -17.43
N ALA A 22 -7.38 -21.58 -18.15
CA ALA A 22 -7.33 -22.95 -17.63
C ALA A 22 -5.87 -23.35 -17.36
N ILE A 23 -5.63 -24.20 -16.36
CA ILE A 23 -4.26 -24.57 -15.95
C ILE A 23 -3.51 -25.35 -17.04
N ASP A 24 -4.24 -26.00 -17.93
CA ASP A 24 -3.77 -26.72 -19.09
C ASP A 24 -3.77 -25.87 -20.38
N ALA A 25 -4.13 -24.58 -20.27
CA ALA A 25 -3.99 -23.65 -21.38
C ALA A 25 -2.52 -23.49 -21.77
N GLU A 26 -2.27 -23.30 -23.07
CA GLU A 26 -0.92 -23.06 -23.56
C GLU A 26 -0.33 -21.78 -22.96
N GLN A 27 0.93 -21.82 -22.55
CA GLN A 27 1.60 -20.65 -21.97
C GLN A 27 1.88 -19.59 -23.03
N LEU A 28 1.41 -18.36 -22.77
CA LEU A 28 1.75 -17.19 -23.56
C LEU A 28 3.12 -16.66 -23.14
N SER A 29 3.95 -16.31 -24.13
CA SER A 29 5.26 -15.70 -23.90
C SER A 29 5.29 -14.28 -24.46
N ALA A 30 6.03 -13.37 -23.84
CA ALA A 30 6.27 -12.03 -24.38
C ALA A 30 7.77 -11.81 -24.56
N HIS A 31 8.15 -11.12 -25.64
CA HIS A 31 9.54 -10.72 -25.83
C HIS A 31 9.88 -9.55 -24.90
N ALA A 32 11.05 -9.62 -24.24
CA ALA A 32 11.46 -8.64 -23.22
C ALA A 32 11.60 -7.20 -23.76
N GLY A 33 11.79 -7.03 -25.08
CA GLY A 33 11.85 -5.72 -25.75
C GLY A 33 10.50 -5.15 -26.23
N GLY A 34 9.38 -5.79 -25.88
CA GLY A 34 8.03 -5.38 -26.31
C GLY A 34 7.44 -6.27 -27.42
N GLY A 35 6.13 -6.11 -27.68
CA GLY A 35 5.39 -6.90 -28.68
C GLY A 35 4.07 -7.51 -28.18
N GLY A 36 3.70 -7.29 -26.92
CA GLY A 36 2.52 -7.92 -26.31
C GLY A 36 2.78 -9.36 -25.86
N TYR A 37 1.83 -9.93 -25.13
CA TYR A 37 1.79 -11.37 -24.85
C TYR A 37 1.17 -12.03 -26.07
N GLY A 38 1.91 -12.92 -26.71
CA GLY A 38 1.45 -13.63 -27.90
C GLY A 38 2.08 -14.99 -28.00
N TRP A 39 1.41 -15.90 -28.72
CA TRP A 39 2.04 -17.14 -29.11
C TRP A 39 3.16 -16.81 -30.10
N GLY A 40 4.35 -17.37 -29.90
CA GLY A 40 5.56 -17.00 -30.64
C GLY A 40 5.34 -16.87 -32.15
N ASN A 41 5.97 -15.85 -32.76
CA ASN A 41 5.86 -15.38 -34.15
C ASN A 41 6.01 -16.42 -35.30
N TRP A 42 5.87 -17.73 -35.06
CA TRP A 42 6.29 -18.80 -35.97
C TRP A 42 5.35 -20.01 -36.07
N ARG A 43 4.19 -20.04 -35.41
CA ARG A 43 3.21 -21.11 -35.61
C ARG A 43 1.78 -20.55 -35.65
N ASP A 44 0.94 -21.23 -36.42
CA ASP A 44 -0.43 -20.87 -36.81
C ASP A 44 -1.47 -21.40 -35.81
N GLY A 45 -1.40 -20.94 -34.55
CA GLY A 45 -2.17 -21.47 -33.42
C GLY A 45 -3.06 -20.39 -32.81
N ALA A 46 -4.29 -20.75 -32.47
CA ALA A 46 -5.23 -19.84 -31.84
C ALA A 46 -4.74 -19.46 -30.43
N GLU A 47 -4.78 -18.17 -30.10
CA GLU A 47 -4.48 -17.72 -28.75
C GLU A 47 -5.48 -18.33 -27.75
N PRO A 48 -5.03 -18.84 -26.59
CA PRO A 48 -5.94 -19.31 -25.56
C PRO A 48 -6.84 -18.15 -25.13
N GLU A 49 -8.15 -18.38 -25.14
CA GLU A 49 -9.12 -17.38 -24.68
C GLU A 49 -9.19 -17.37 -23.15
N PRO A 50 -9.27 -16.18 -22.53
CA PRO A 50 -9.43 -16.09 -21.09
C PRO A 50 -10.80 -16.63 -20.66
N LEU A 51 -10.84 -17.29 -19.51
CA LEU A 51 -12.07 -17.77 -18.89
C LEU A 51 -12.97 -16.59 -18.49
N PRO A 52 -14.29 -16.67 -18.77
CA PRO A 52 -15.28 -15.80 -18.16
C PRO A 52 -15.22 -15.87 -16.63
N LEU A 53 -15.45 -14.73 -15.95
CA LEU A 53 -15.34 -14.65 -14.49
C LEU A 53 -16.31 -15.58 -13.75
N ASP A 54 -17.48 -15.86 -14.32
CA ASP A 54 -18.48 -16.79 -13.77
C ASP A 54 -18.06 -18.27 -13.88
N GLN A 55 -17.02 -18.57 -14.66
CA GLN A 55 -16.40 -19.90 -14.76
C GLN A 55 -15.18 -20.05 -13.86
N VAL A 56 -14.70 -18.98 -13.22
CA VAL A 56 -13.59 -19.04 -12.27
C VAL A 56 -14.13 -19.48 -10.91
N PRO A 57 -13.57 -20.55 -10.30
CA PRO A 57 -13.98 -20.97 -8.96
C PRO A 57 -13.82 -19.81 -7.96
N ALA A 58 -14.85 -19.55 -7.14
CA ALA A 58 -14.88 -18.38 -6.25
C ALA A 58 -13.67 -18.30 -5.31
N LEU A 59 -13.17 -19.44 -4.81
CA LEU A 59 -11.98 -19.48 -3.96
C LEU A 59 -10.69 -19.09 -4.72
N VAL A 60 -10.56 -19.51 -5.98
CA VAL A 60 -9.43 -19.14 -6.83
C VAL A 60 -9.47 -17.65 -7.15
N LEU A 61 -10.66 -17.15 -7.49
CA LEU A 61 -10.89 -15.73 -7.74
C LEU A 61 -10.54 -14.89 -6.50
N SER A 62 -10.99 -15.28 -5.31
CA SER A 62 -10.73 -14.53 -4.09
C SER A 62 -9.25 -14.50 -3.69
N GLU A 63 -8.54 -15.63 -3.80
CA GLU A 63 -7.10 -15.66 -3.50
C GLU A 63 -6.28 -14.86 -4.52
N ILE A 64 -6.59 -14.96 -5.82
CA ILE A 64 -5.88 -14.16 -6.84
C ILE A 64 -6.15 -12.66 -6.65
N LEU A 65 -7.39 -12.25 -6.37
CA LEU A 65 -7.70 -10.84 -6.12
C LEU A 65 -7.04 -10.33 -4.83
N ARG A 66 -6.89 -11.18 -3.81
CA ARG A 66 -6.13 -10.87 -2.60
C ARG A 66 -4.64 -10.67 -2.91
N ASP A 67 -4.06 -11.51 -3.75
CA ASP A 67 -2.65 -11.39 -4.17
C ASP A 67 -2.42 -10.14 -5.02
N VAL A 68 -3.37 -9.80 -5.89
CA VAL A 68 -3.35 -8.55 -6.67
C VAL A 68 -3.46 -7.32 -5.75
N ASP A 69 -4.37 -7.34 -4.78
CA ASP A 69 -4.48 -6.27 -3.78
C ASP A 69 -3.18 -6.13 -2.97
N LEU A 70 -2.54 -7.24 -2.60
CA LEU A 70 -1.23 -7.24 -1.94
C LEU A 70 -0.14 -6.66 -2.86
N PHE A 71 -0.09 -7.07 -4.13
CA PHE A 71 0.87 -6.57 -5.10
C PHE A 71 0.73 -5.06 -5.31
N VAL A 72 -0.48 -4.57 -5.60
CA VAL A 72 -0.75 -3.13 -5.75
C VAL A 72 -0.48 -2.41 -4.42
N GLY A 73 -0.88 -3.00 -3.30
CA GLY A 73 -0.66 -2.47 -1.97
C GLY A 73 0.81 -2.38 -1.57
N VAL A 74 1.73 -3.12 -2.18
CA VAL A 74 3.17 -3.08 -1.87
C VAL A 74 3.95 -2.34 -2.95
N ALA A 75 3.67 -2.61 -4.22
CA ALA A 75 4.42 -2.11 -5.37
C ALA A 75 3.87 -0.81 -5.95
N SER A 76 2.70 -0.33 -5.51
CA SER A 76 2.21 0.98 -5.93
C SER A 76 3.22 2.05 -5.53
N VAL A 77 3.58 2.87 -6.51
CA VAL A 77 4.43 4.03 -6.35
C VAL A 77 3.81 5.05 -5.38
N GLY A 78 2.48 5.04 -5.19
CA GLY A 78 1.81 5.80 -4.11
C GLY A 78 2.21 5.37 -2.68
N ASN A 79 2.83 4.20 -2.50
CA ASN A 79 3.44 3.79 -1.22
C ASN A 79 4.91 4.20 -1.10
N ASP A 80 5.55 4.77 -2.12
CA ASP A 80 6.94 5.21 -2.00
C ASP A 80 7.00 6.47 -1.12
N PRO A 81 7.60 6.38 0.08
CA PRO A 81 7.68 7.50 1.00
C PRO A 81 8.57 8.65 0.48
N ASN A 82 9.42 8.39 -0.53
CA ASN A 82 10.26 9.40 -1.17
C ASN A 82 9.53 10.11 -2.32
N TRP A 83 8.33 9.65 -2.70
CA TRP A 83 7.58 10.23 -3.81
C TRP A 83 6.62 11.34 -3.36
N GLN A 84 7.16 12.28 -2.57
CA GLN A 84 6.38 13.37 -1.96
C GLN A 84 5.96 14.45 -2.97
N ASP A 85 6.69 14.60 -4.07
CA ASP A 85 6.42 15.58 -5.10
C ASP A 85 5.38 15.12 -6.13
N GLY A 86 5.01 13.84 -6.15
CA GLY A 86 4.13 13.28 -7.18
C GLY A 86 4.83 13.12 -8.52
N GLY A 87 6.16 12.99 -8.53
CA GLY A 87 6.96 12.77 -9.74
C GLY A 87 7.41 14.06 -10.40
N PRO A 88 8.10 13.94 -11.56
CA PRO A 88 8.59 15.09 -12.30
C PRO A 88 7.46 16.12 -12.49
N GLU A 89 7.73 17.38 -12.13
CA GLU A 89 6.82 18.52 -12.30
C GLU A 89 5.50 18.45 -11.51
N GLY A 90 5.35 17.52 -10.55
CA GLY A 90 4.15 17.42 -9.71
C GLY A 90 2.94 16.78 -10.40
N GLN A 91 3.16 16.10 -11.53
CA GLN A 91 2.12 15.54 -12.38
C GLN A 91 1.18 14.54 -11.68
N HIS A 92 1.62 13.89 -10.60
CA HIS A 92 0.83 12.88 -9.88
C HIS A 92 0.53 13.26 -8.44
N ARG A 93 0.58 14.56 -8.09
CA ARG A 93 0.33 15.03 -6.73
C ARG A 93 -1.11 14.73 -6.26
N ASP A 94 -2.08 14.89 -7.15
CA ASP A 94 -3.49 14.59 -6.86
C ASP A 94 -3.69 13.06 -6.70
N TYR A 95 -3.06 12.26 -7.56
CA TYR A 95 -3.04 10.80 -7.45
C TYR A 95 -2.44 10.33 -6.11
N TRP A 96 -1.31 10.91 -5.70
CA TRP A 96 -0.69 10.58 -4.41
C TRP A 96 -1.60 10.97 -3.25
N HIS A 97 -2.26 12.13 -3.29
CA HIS A 97 -3.18 12.57 -2.25
C HIS A 97 -4.40 11.65 -2.15
N ASP A 98 -5.03 11.32 -3.28
CA ASP A 98 -6.17 10.41 -3.36
C ASP A 98 -5.79 8.99 -2.93
N TYR A 99 -4.61 8.49 -3.30
CA TYR A 99 -4.12 7.21 -2.81
C TYR A 99 -3.81 7.25 -1.30
N SER A 100 -3.19 8.34 -0.84
CA SER A 100 -2.72 8.49 0.53
C SER A 100 -3.84 8.67 1.53
N PHE A 101 -4.93 9.34 1.15
CA PHE A 101 -6.00 9.73 2.06
C PHE A 101 -7.41 9.51 1.49
N GLY A 102 -7.57 8.75 0.41
CA GLY A 102 -8.86 8.40 -0.18
C GLY A 102 -9.64 7.36 0.62
N ASP A 103 -10.64 6.74 -0.01
CA ASP A 103 -11.51 5.78 0.68
C ASP A 103 -10.80 4.46 1.00
N LEU A 104 -11.27 3.79 2.06
CA LEU A 104 -10.70 2.52 2.47
C LEU A 104 -11.05 1.40 1.47
N SER A 105 -10.02 0.71 0.98
CA SER A 105 -10.17 -0.59 0.33
C SER A 105 -10.80 -1.62 1.27
N VAL A 106 -11.28 -2.74 0.74
CA VAL A 106 -11.84 -3.83 1.55
C VAL A 106 -10.83 -4.33 2.57
N THR A 107 -9.57 -4.51 2.17
CA THR A 107 -8.46 -4.89 3.06
C THR A 107 -8.25 -3.85 4.17
N ALA A 108 -8.32 -2.56 3.85
CA ALA A 108 -8.18 -1.50 4.84
C ALA A 108 -9.36 -1.42 5.82
N LYS A 109 -10.58 -1.77 5.38
CA LYS A 109 -11.76 -1.92 6.25
C LYS A 109 -11.57 -3.09 7.22
N THR A 110 -11.10 -4.25 6.75
CA THR A 110 -10.76 -5.39 7.62
C THR A 110 -9.69 -5.00 8.64
N ARG A 111 -8.68 -4.24 8.21
CA ARG A 111 -7.64 -3.71 9.11
C ARG A 111 -8.22 -2.79 10.20
N ARG A 112 -9.17 -1.93 9.84
CA ARG A 112 -9.90 -1.06 10.78
C ARG A 112 -10.58 -1.89 11.86
N GLU A 113 -11.34 -2.92 11.48
CA GLU A 113 -12.05 -3.79 12.43
C GLU A 113 -11.09 -4.51 13.40
N ILE A 114 -9.94 -4.96 12.88
CA ILE A 114 -8.90 -5.57 13.71
C ILE A 114 -8.33 -4.55 14.70
N LEU A 115 -7.98 -3.35 14.23
CA LEU A 115 -7.45 -2.28 15.08
C LEU A 115 -8.45 -1.83 16.15
N GLU A 116 -9.74 -1.73 15.84
CA GLU A 116 -10.79 -1.39 16.80
C GLU A 116 -10.88 -2.41 17.95
N ARG A 117 -10.54 -3.67 17.71
CA ARG A 117 -10.50 -4.72 18.74
C ARG A 117 -9.18 -4.74 19.51
N LEU A 118 -8.07 -4.39 18.86
CA LEU A 118 -6.72 -4.46 19.44
C LEU A 118 -6.37 -3.22 20.26
N VAL A 119 -6.55 -2.02 19.70
CA VAL A 119 -6.11 -0.75 20.29
C VAL A 119 -6.61 -0.56 21.73
N PRO A 120 -7.88 -0.87 22.08
CA PRO A 120 -8.37 -0.75 23.46
C PRO A 120 -7.64 -1.62 24.49
N ARG A 121 -6.90 -2.65 24.05
CA ARG A 121 -6.12 -3.56 24.92
C ARG A 121 -4.65 -3.17 25.01
N LEU A 122 -4.24 -2.11 24.32
CA LEU A 122 -2.85 -1.62 24.30
C LEU A 122 -2.66 -0.47 25.29
N LYS A 123 -1.40 -0.22 25.66
CA LYS A 123 -1.02 0.88 26.58
C LYS A 123 -1.38 2.28 26.05
N ILE A 124 -1.59 2.41 24.74
CA ILE A 124 -1.93 3.67 24.08
C ILE A 124 -3.45 3.89 23.95
N ALA A 125 -4.29 2.99 24.49
CA ALA A 125 -5.74 3.03 24.33
C ALA A 125 -6.36 4.41 24.64
N GLU A 126 -5.98 5.04 25.77
CA GLU A 126 -6.52 6.35 26.18
C GLU A 126 -6.07 7.53 25.31
N ARG A 127 -5.07 7.31 24.44
CA ARG A 127 -4.57 8.29 23.48
C ARG A 127 -5.11 8.04 22.07
N CYS A 128 -5.92 7.01 21.86
CA CYS A 128 -6.38 6.61 20.54
C CYS A 128 -7.90 6.66 20.41
N SER A 129 -8.37 7.10 19.24
CA SER A 129 -9.75 6.97 18.80
C SER A 129 -9.80 6.69 17.30
N PHE A 130 -10.96 6.29 16.78
CA PHE A 130 -11.15 6.05 15.35
C PHE A 130 -12.11 7.10 14.81
N ASP A 131 -11.77 7.66 13.65
CA ASP A 131 -12.62 8.58 12.93
C ASP A 131 -12.59 8.23 11.44
N GLU A 132 -13.72 7.78 10.92
CA GLU A 132 -13.89 7.26 9.55
C GLU A 132 -12.75 6.33 9.10
N LYS A 133 -11.83 6.87 8.29
CA LYS A 133 -10.69 6.21 7.64
C LYS A 133 -9.35 6.39 8.39
N PHE A 134 -9.38 6.99 9.57
CA PHE A 134 -8.21 7.32 10.37
C PHE A 134 -8.21 6.65 11.74
N LEU A 135 -7.02 6.26 12.19
CA LEU A 135 -6.69 6.11 13.60
C LEU A 135 -6.16 7.45 14.11
N ILE A 136 -6.89 8.07 15.02
CA ILE A 136 -6.50 9.31 15.69
C ILE A 136 -5.62 8.95 16.88
N VAL A 137 -4.48 9.62 17.00
CA VAL A 137 -3.50 9.41 18.06
C VAL A 137 -3.13 10.76 18.68
N ARG A 138 -3.48 10.96 19.95
CA ARG A 138 -3.12 12.15 20.72
C ARG A 138 -1.74 11.98 21.34
N GLY A 139 -0.73 12.65 20.78
CA GLY A 139 0.58 12.80 21.41
C GLY A 139 0.61 13.94 22.44
N ASP A 140 1.80 14.26 22.94
CA ASP A 140 2.01 15.39 23.85
C ASP A 140 2.41 16.68 23.11
N ARG A 141 2.89 16.58 21.86
CA ARG A 141 3.20 17.72 20.97
C ARG A 141 2.04 18.03 20.01
N ARG A 142 1.46 17.00 19.38
CA ARG A 142 0.35 17.17 18.43
C ARG A 142 -0.65 15.99 18.47
N THR A 143 -1.79 16.18 17.82
CA THR A 143 -2.70 15.09 17.45
C THR A 143 -2.42 14.65 16.02
N TYR A 144 -2.38 13.34 15.80
CA TYR A 144 -2.01 12.71 14.55
C TYR A 144 -3.15 11.86 14.01
N LYS A 145 -3.38 11.92 12.69
CA LYS A 145 -4.38 11.14 11.97
C LYS A 145 -3.67 10.15 11.06
N ILE A 146 -3.63 8.88 11.45
CA ILE A 146 -2.99 7.82 10.66
C ILE A 146 -4.02 7.19 9.73
N HIS A 147 -3.85 7.34 8.42
CA HIS A 147 -4.75 6.74 7.44
C HIS A 147 -4.64 5.22 7.46
N LEU A 148 -5.78 4.53 7.61
CA LEU A 148 -5.82 3.07 7.77
C LEU A 148 -5.50 2.32 6.46
N GLY A 149 -5.66 3.00 5.31
CA GLY A 149 -5.38 2.46 3.99
C GLY A 149 -3.92 2.54 3.56
N SER A 150 -3.22 3.65 3.86
CA SER A 150 -1.85 3.96 3.38
C SER A 150 -0.81 4.01 4.50
N SER A 151 -1.23 4.14 5.76
CA SER A 151 -0.40 4.48 6.93
C SER A 151 0.15 5.91 6.95
N ASN A 152 -0.24 6.78 6.00
CA ASN A 152 0.21 8.17 5.96
C ASN A 152 -0.42 8.99 7.09
N ILE A 153 0.30 10.02 7.55
CA ILE A 153 -0.04 10.74 8.78
C ILE A 153 -0.33 12.20 8.45
N LEU A 154 -1.46 12.71 8.93
CA LEU A 154 -1.74 14.14 8.98
C LEU A 154 -1.64 14.62 10.43
N MET A 155 -1.27 15.88 10.62
CA MET A 155 -1.16 16.53 11.92
C MET A 155 -2.23 17.60 12.08
N GLU A 156 -2.98 17.55 13.16
CA GLU A 156 -3.90 18.61 13.52
C GLU A 156 -3.15 19.86 14.03
N PRO A 157 -3.75 21.06 13.90
CA PRO A 157 -5.09 21.34 13.34
C PRO A 157 -5.12 21.60 11.84
N ASN A 158 -3.97 21.65 11.16
CA ASN A 158 -3.85 22.11 9.78
C ASN A 158 -3.78 20.97 8.75
N ASP A 159 -3.97 19.72 9.18
CA ASP A 159 -3.81 18.51 8.37
C ASP A 159 -2.48 18.51 7.59
N GLN A 160 -1.40 19.00 8.23
CA GLN A 160 -0.07 18.98 7.63
C GLN A 160 0.46 17.55 7.60
N TYR A 161 0.98 17.12 6.45
CA TYR A 161 1.58 15.80 6.29
C TYR A 161 2.83 15.62 7.16
N LEU A 162 2.92 14.45 7.82
CA LEU A 162 4.10 13.99 8.55
C LEU A 162 4.65 12.72 7.90
N CYS A 163 5.84 12.81 7.32
CA CYS A 163 6.53 11.67 6.74
C CYS A 163 7.36 10.94 7.79
N ILE A 164 7.00 9.69 8.05
CA ILE A 164 7.76 8.76 8.89
C ILE A 164 7.93 7.47 8.11
N VAL A 165 9.19 7.14 7.81
CA VAL A 165 9.57 5.96 7.03
C VAL A 165 10.10 4.88 7.96
N PRO A 166 9.63 3.62 7.85
CA PRO A 166 10.24 2.50 8.55
C PRO A 166 11.73 2.39 8.18
N GLY A 167 12.59 2.11 9.17
CA GLY A 167 14.02 1.93 8.91
C GLY A 167 14.30 0.78 7.94
N ARG A 168 15.36 0.90 7.12
CA ARG A 168 15.80 -0.19 6.21
C ARG A 168 16.08 -1.46 7.02
N GLY A 169 15.45 -2.57 6.65
CA GLY A 169 15.56 -3.86 7.37
C GLY A 169 14.61 -4.01 8.57
N ALA A 170 13.80 -3.00 8.89
CA ALA A 170 12.72 -3.08 9.87
C ALA A 170 11.40 -3.60 9.25
N GLY A 171 11.49 -4.61 8.39
CA GLY A 171 10.34 -5.49 8.20
C GLY A 171 9.94 -6.03 9.58
N PRO A 172 8.65 -6.31 9.87
CA PRO A 172 8.26 -6.93 11.12
C PRO A 172 9.14 -8.17 11.31
N GLY A 173 10.05 -8.12 12.28
CA GLY A 173 11.04 -9.17 12.46
C GLY A 173 10.34 -10.51 12.65
N ASP A 174 10.99 -11.58 12.18
CA ASP A 174 10.68 -13.02 12.30
C ASP A 174 10.41 -13.54 13.75
N LYS A 175 10.00 -12.68 14.69
CA LYS A 175 9.94 -12.98 16.13
C LYS A 175 8.62 -12.62 16.81
N ILE A 176 7.66 -11.98 16.13
CA ILE A 176 6.32 -11.74 16.68
C ILE A 176 5.29 -12.35 15.73
N PHE A 177 4.77 -13.50 16.13
CA PHE A 177 3.60 -14.12 15.50
C PHE A 177 2.38 -13.24 15.80
N LEU A 178 2.10 -12.31 14.91
CA LEU A 178 0.84 -11.58 14.91
C LEU A 178 -0.21 -12.45 14.20
N PRO A 179 -1.49 -12.46 14.64
CA PRO A 179 -2.53 -13.29 14.04
C PRO A 179 -2.91 -12.92 12.58
N PHE A 180 -2.10 -12.12 11.90
CA PHE A 180 -2.31 -11.54 10.58
C PHE A 180 -1.00 -11.55 9.78
N GLU A 181 -0.24 -12.65 9.85
CA GLU A 181 0.86 -12.93 8.92
C GLU A 181 0.42 -12.58 7.48
N GLY A 182 1.04 -11.55 6.90
CA GLY A 182 0.72 -11.01 5.58
C GLY A 182 0.36 -9.52 5.54
N ASP A 183 -0.13 -8.90 6.62
CA ASP A 183 -0.47 -7.46 6.62
C ASP A 183 0.63 -6.60 7.26
N GLN A 184 1.69 -6.31 6.49
CA GLN A 184 2.77 -5.43 6.93
C GLN A 184 2.28 -4.02 7.29
N ARG A 185 1.20 -3.54 6.64
CA ARG A 185 0.70 -2.19 6.85
C ARG A 185 0.04 -2.03 8.22
N LEU A 186 -0.61 -3.07 8.73
CA LEU A 186 -1.12 -3.10 10.10
C LEU A 186 0.02 -2.91 11.13
N ALA A 187 1.14 -3.61 10.95
CA ALA A 187 2.31 -3.47 11.82
C ALA A 187 2.92 -2.05 11.76
N VAL A 188 2.98 -1.46 10.56
CA VAL A 188 3.44 -0.07 10.37
C VAL A 188 2.51 0.92 11.07
N ILE A 189 1.19 0.78 10.92
CA ILE A 189 0.20 1.65 11.59
C ILE A 189 0.36 1.58 13.11
N LEU A 190 0.47 0.38 13.68
CA LEU A 190 0.68 0.20 15.11
C LEU A 190 2.01 0.82 15.58
N SER A 191 3.09 0.60 14.82
CA SER A 191 4.41 1.16 15.16
C SER A 191 4.40 2.69 15.17
N LYS A 192 3.77 3.31 14.17
CA LYS A 192 3.54 4.75 14.11
C LYS A 192 2.68 5.21 15.29
N ALA A 193 1.58 4.52 15.58
CA ALA A 193 0.71 4.87 16.70
C ALA A 193 1.43 4.85 18.05
N PHE A 194 2.25 3.83 18.33
CA PHE A 194 3.05 3.78 19.55
C PHE A 194 4.08 4.91 19.64
N MET A 195 4.77 5.21 18.54
CA MET A 195 5.77 6.28 18.50
C MET A 195 5.13 7.65 18.73
N LEU A 196 4.00 7.91 18.05
CA LEU A 196 3.29 9.19 18.09
C LEU A 196 2.53 9.39 19.41
N ALA A 197 2.04 8.31 20.01
CA ALA A 197 1.46 8.35 21.34
C ALA A 197 2.49 8.67 22.43
N ASP A 198 3.79 8.74 22.14
CA ASP A 198 4.86 9.15 23.06
C ASP A 198 5.84 10.09 22.33
N ASP A 199 5.28 11.03 21.57
CA ASP A 199 6.01 11.90 20.63
C ASP A 199 7.14 12.71 21.27
N LYS A 200 7.08 13.01 22.58
CA LYS A 200 8.18 13.64 23.34
C LYS A 200 9.45 12.81 23.36
N LYS A 201 9.38 11.49 23.18
CA LYS A 201 10.55 10.60 23.10
C LYS A 201 11.17 10.53 21.70
N ILE A 202 10.54 11.14 20.70
CA ILE A 202 11.11 11.24 19.35
C ILE A 202 12.35 12.13 19.42
N LYS A 203 13.48 11.58 18.96
CA LYS A 203 14.78 12.26 18.91
C LYS A 203 15.28 12.50 17.48
N ASP A 204 14.61 11.92 16.50
CA ASP A 204 15.00 12.07 15.11
C ASP A 204 14.74 13.51 14.64
N ALA A 205 15.80 14.23 14.30
CA ALA A 205 15.73 15.64 13.92
C ALA A 205 14.86 15.88 12.67
N THR A 206 14.76 14.91 11.76
CA THR A 206 13.92 15.02 10.55
C THR A 206 12.43 14.94 10.88
N ILE A 207 12.06 14.20 11.92
CA ILE A 207 10.68 14.10 12.40
C ILE A 207 10.33 15.34 13.24
N LEU A 208 11.26 15.77 14.10
CA LEU A 208 11.08 16.95 14.95
C LEU A 208 10.84 18.22 14.13
N SER A 209 11.65 18.45 13.09
CA SER A 209 11.50 19.62 12.23
C SER A 209 10.14 19.67 11.51
N GLN A 210 9.57 18.51 11.15
CA GLN A 210 8.24 18.41 10.56
C GLN A 210 7.12 18.71 11.58
N ILE A 211 7.31 18.32 12.85
CA ILE A 211 6.35 18.59 13.94
C ILE A 211 6.45 20.05 14.43
N GLY A 212 7.54 20.75 14.11
CA GLY A 212 7.79 22.15 14.45
C GLY A 212 8.61 22.34 15.73
N GLU A 213 9.53 21.42 16.03
CA GLU A 213 10.47 21.41 17.17
C GLU A 213 11.93 21.37 16.72
#